data_AF-A0A222VJL9-F1
#
_entry.id   AF-A0A222VJL9-F1
#
_cell.length_a   1.000
_cell.length_b   1.000
_cell.length_c   1.000
_cell.angle_alpha   90.00
_cell.angle_beta   90.00
_cell.angle_gamma   90.00
#
_symmetry.space_group_name_H-M   'P 1'
#
loop_
_entity.id
_entity.type
_entity.pdbx_description
1 polymer ?
#
loop_
_entity_poly.entity_id
_entity_poly.type
_entity_poly.pdbx_seq_one_letter_code
_entity_poly.pdbx_strand_id
1 'polypeptide(L)'
;MAGGFTGTPEQFQQAYLDVDEIKGLMVSNMSTLRDRIEATQAGWQGDAAKAFKNVMDSFDERNQKLNDTLGNIAELLQQSGVAYAQAEHEQNAAVSNISSTLEGL
;
A
#
# COMPACT_ATOMS: atom_id res chain seq x y z
N MET A 1 1.62 22.96 -11.85
CA MET A 1 0.66 21.91 -11.44
C MET A 1 1.45 20.65 -11.21
N ALA A 2 1.73 20.32 -9.95
CA ALA A 2 2.48 19.12 -9.60
C ALA A 2 1.73 17.91 -10.14
N GLY A 3 2.44 17.00 -10.83
CA GLY A 3 1.88 15.76 -11.37
C GLY A 3 1.52 14.77 -10.27
N GLY A 4 0.59 15.14 -9.40
CA GLY A 4 -0.01 14.29 -8.38
C GLY A 4 -1.07 13.39 -9.00
N PHE A 5 -1.18 12.17 -8.47
CA PHE A 5 -2.19 11.18 -8.85
C PHE A 5 -3.57 11.82 -9.01
N THR A 6 -4.14 11.73 -10.22
CA THR A 6 -5.54 12.10 -10.50
C THR A 6 -6.42 10.87 -10.25
N GLY A 7 -7.26 10.89 -9.22
CA GLY A 7 -8.20 9.80 -8.93
C GLY A 7 -9.32 10.25 -7.99
N THR A 8 -10.44 9.52 -7.97
CA THR A 8 -11.53 9.77 -7.01
C THR A 8 -11.22 9.11 -5.66
N PRO A 9 -11.80 9.61 -4.55
CA PRO A 9 -11.63 8.99 -3.22
C PRO A 9 -11.91 7.48 -3.21
N GLU A 10 -12.89 7.02 -3.99
CA GLU A 10 -13.23 5.59 -4.12
C GLU A 10 -12.12 4.80 -4.81
N GLN A 11 -11.44 5.37 -5.81
CA GLN A 11 -10.30 4.73 -6.48
C GLN A 11 -9.11 4.60 -5.54
N PHE A 12 -8.88 5.60 -4.68
CA PHE A 12 -7.86 5.53 -3.64
C PHE A 12 -8.16 4.45 -2.61
N GLN A 13 -9.43 4.34 -2.18
CA GLN A 13 -9.83 3.29 -1.24
C GLN A 13 -9.74 1.89 -1.86
N GLN A 14 -10.09 1.73 -3.15
CA GLN A 14 -9.92 0.46 -3.84
C GLN A 14 -8.44 0.07 -3.96
N ALA A 15 -7.57 1.01 -4.34
CA ALA A 15 -6.14 0.77 -4.44
C ALA A 15 -5.53 0.33 -3.09
N TYR A 16 -6.03 0.88 -1.98
CA TYR A 16 -5.65 0.43 -0.63
C TYR A 16 -6.06 -1.03 -0.37
N LEU A 17 -7.29 -1.40 -0.72
CA LEU A 17 -7.78 -2.78 -0.53
C LEU A 17 -7.00 -3.78 -1.39
N ASP A 18 -6.71 -3.45 -2.64
CA ASP A 18 -5.92 -4.29 -3.54
C ASP A 18 -4.50 -4.51 -2.98
N VAL A 19 -3.90 -3.45 -2.43
CA VAL A 19 -2.60 -3.51 -1.75
C VAL A 19 -2.62 -4.44 -0.53
N ASP A 20 -3.67 -4.36 0.29
CA ASP A 20 -3.80 -5.20 1.48
C ASP A 20 -4.05 -6.68 1.12
N GLU A 21 -4.85 -6.94 0.08
CA GLU A 21 -5.08 -8.29 -0.44
C GLU A 21 -3.79 -8.93 -0.97
N ILE A 22 -3.02 -8.21 -1.79
CA ILE A 22 -1.74 -8.69 -2.33
C ILE A 22 -0.76 -9.00 -1.21
N LYS A 23 -0.73 -8.17 -0.15
CA LYS A 23 0.07 -8.43 1.04
C LYS A 23 -0.34 -9.74 1.72
N GLY A 24 -1.64 -9.96 1.92
CA GLY A 24 -2.17 -11.20 2.50
C GLY A 24 -1.78 -12.45 1.69
N LEU A 25 -1.95 -12.39 0.36
CA LEU A 25 -1.57 -13.47 -0.55
C LEU A 25 -0.07 -13.77 -0.50
N MET A 26 0.78 -12.73 -0.43
CA MET A 26 2.21 -12.92 -0.33
C MET A 26 2.61 -13.62 0.98
N VAL A 27 2.08 -13.17 2.13
CA VAL A 27 2.34 -13.80 3.44
C VAL A 27 1.92 -15.27 3.44
N SER A 28 0.77 -15.59 2.82
CA SER A 28 0.27 -16.97 2.71
C SER A 28 1.17 -17.86 1.84
N ASN A 29 1.55 -17.37 0.65
CA ASN A 29 2.49 -18.08 -0.25
C ASN A 29 3.83 -18.34 0.44
N MET A 30 4.24 -17.41 1.31
CA MET A 30 5.48 -17.49 2.05
C MET A 30 5.46 -18.48 3.19
N SER A 31 4.38 -18.52 3.97
CA SER A 31 4.17 -19.58 4.95
C SER A 31 4.23 -20.94 4.25
N THR A 32 3.55 -21.06 3.11
CA THR A 32 3.54 -22.29 2.31
C THR A 32 4.95 -22.66 1.83
N LEU A 33 5.75 -21.68 1.37
CA LEU A 33 7.12 -21.93 0.95
C LEU A 33 7.99 -22.37 2.14
N ARG A 34 7.87 -21.73 3.30
CA ARG A 34 8.57 -22.10 4.53
C ARG A 34 8.21 -23.53 4.95
N ASP A 35 6.93 -23.86 5.02
CA ASP A 35 6.44 -25.18 5.42
C ASP A 35 6.95 -26.27 4.48
N ARG A 36 6.92 -26.02 3.16
CA ARG A 36 7.47 -26.94 2.16
C ARG A 36 8.97 -27.13 2.34
N ILE A 37 9.70 -26.08 2.67
CA ILE A 37 11.14 -26.21 2.82
C ILE A 37 11.50 -26.89 4.14
N GLU A 38 10.83 -26.59 5.26
CA GLU A 38 11.00 -27.32 6.53
C GLU A 38 10.70 -28.81 6.37
N ALA A 39 9.66 -29.16 5.61
CA ALA A 39 9.35 -30.56 5.28
C ALA A 39 10.49 -31.24 4.48
N THR A 40 11.21 -30.50 3.64
CA THR A 40 12.39 -31.02 2.89
C THR A 40 13.71 -30.93 3.66
N GLN A 41 13.76 -30.13 4.74
CA GLN A 41 14.97 -29.89 5.53
C GLN A 41 15.38 -31.11 6.36
N ALA A 42 14.47 -32.07 6.58
CA ALA A 42 14.76 -33.37 7.19
C ALA A 42 15.77 -34.16 6.31
N GLY A 43 17.06 -33.81 6.42
CA GLY A 43 18.16 -34.38 5.65
C GLY A 43 19.15 -33.37 5.07
N TRP A 44 18.83 -32.06 5.05
CA TRP A 44 19.73 -31.04 4.50
C TRP A 44 20.69 -30.54 5.59
N GLN A 45 21.94 -31.00 5.54
CA GLN A 45 23.02 -30.59 6.44
C GLN A 45 24.11 -29.84 5.67
N GLY A 46 24.88 -28.98 6.36
CA GLY A 46 26.01 -28.27 5.77
C GLY A 46 25.60 -27.10 4.87
N ASP A 47 26.14 -27.03 3.66
CA ASP A 47 26.02 -25.85 2.78
C ASP A 47 24.60 -25.64 2.24
N ALA A 48 23.80 -26.71 2.11
CA ALA A 48 22.39 -26.62 1.72
C ALA A 48 21.55 -25.88 2.79
N ALA A 49 21.83 -26.12 4.07
CA ALA A 49 21.16 -25.43 5.17
C ALA A 49 21.55 -23.94 5.26
N LYS A 50 22.80 -23.59 4.92
CA LYS A 50 23.25 -22.19 4.83
C LYS A 50 22.62 -21.46 3.66
N ALA A 51 22.62 -22.06 2.47
CA ALA A 51 21.96 -21.48 1.30
C ALA A 51 20.47 -21.26 1.57
N PHE A 52 19.82 -22.21 2.24
CA PHE A 52 18.44 -22.08 2.69
C PHE A 52 18.22 -20.90 3.65
N LYS A 53 19.06 -20.80 4.69
CA LYS A 53 18.97 -19.68 5.64
C LYS A 53 19.13 -18.33 4.95
N ASN A 54 20.08 -18.20 4.03
CA ASN A 54 20.28 -16.96 3.28
C ASN A 54 19.07 -16.60 2.41
N VAL A 55 18.42 -17.59 1.79
CA VAL A 55 17.17 -17.37 1.05
C VAL A 55 16.10 -16.87 2.00
N MET A 56 15.93 -17.50 3.16
CA MET A 56 14.89 -17.13 4.11
C MET A 56 15.13 -15.75 4.74
N ASP A 57 16.37 -15.39 5.05
CA ASP A 57 16.75 -14.08 5.58
C ASP A 57 16.53 -12.98 4.54
N SER A 58 17.00 -13.17 3.28
CA SER A 58 16.73 -12.24 2.17
C SER A 58 15.24 -12.09 1.89
N PHE A 59 14.50 -13.16 2.15
CA PHE A 59 13.08 -13.23 1.92
C PHE A 59 12.31 -12.43 2.99
N ASP A 60 12.62 -12.61 4.27
CA ASP A 60 12.03 -11.84 5.37
C ASP A 60 12.34 -10.34 5.25
N GLU A 61 13.55 -9.98 4.82
CA GLU A 61 13.98 -8.58 4.59
C GLU A 61 13.15 -7.91 3.48
N ARG A 62 12.90 -8.62 2.39
CA ARG A 62 12.02 -8.14 1.30
C ARG A 62 10.57 -7.98 1.76
N ASN A 63 10.09 -8.88 2.60
CA ASN A 63 8.75 -8.81 3.18
C ASN A 63 8.58 -7.59 4.09
N GLN A 64 9.56 -7.30 4.95
CA GLN A 64 9.53 -6.09 5.77
C GLN A 64 9.50 -4.84 4.89
N LYS A 65 10.40 -4.76 3.92
CA LYS A 65 10.46 -3.62 3.00
C LYS A 65 9.16 -3.43 2.21
N LEU A 66 8.53 -4.51 1.77
CA LEU A 66 7.25 -4.45 1.09
C LEU A 66 6.16 -3.94 2.04
N ASN A 67 6.06 -4.49 3.25
CA ASN A 67 5.10 -4.03 4.26
C ASN A 67 5.24 -2.54 4.56
N ASP A 68 6.47 -2.07 4.73
CA ASP A 68 6.75 -0.65 4.98
C ASP A 68 6.36 0.20 3.77
N THR A 69 6.65 -0.28 2.55
CA THR A 69 6.27 0.43 1.33
C THR A 69 4.76 0.50 1.16
N LEU A 70 4.04 -0.58 1.42
CA LEU A 70 2.58 -0.62 1.34
C LEU A 70 1.93 0.24 2.43
N GLY A 71 2.52 0.28 3.64
CA GLY A 71 2.11 1.20 4.71
C GLY A 71 2.29 2.67 4.31
N ASN A 72 3.45 3.02 3.74
CA ASN A 72 3.70 4.36 3.20
C ASN A 72 2.71 4.71 2.08
N ILE A 73 2.42 3.77 1.18
CA ILE A 73 1.42 3.98 0.13
C ILE A 73 0.06 4.25 0.77
N ALA A 74 -0.38 3.44 1.75
CA ALA A 74 -1.65 3.66 2.44
C ALA A 74 -1.74 5.06 3.09
N GLU A 75 -0.68 5.50 3.78
CA GLU A 75 -0.62 6.85 4.36
C GLU A 75 -0.69 7.94 3.29
N LEU A 76 0.02 7.77 2.17
CA LEU A 76 -0.01 8.71 1.05
C LEU A 76 -1.40 8.78 0.40
N LEU A 77 -2.08 7.64 0.21
CA LEU A 77 -3.44 7.58 -0.34
C LEU A 77 -4.43 8.26 0.63
N GLN A 78 -4.30 8.04 1.94
CA GLN A 78 -5.13 8.70 2.95
C GLN A 78 -4.91 10.23 2.95
N GLN A 79 -3.66 10.68 2.96
CA GLN A 79 -3.33 12.11 2.90
C GLN A 79 -3.86 12.75 1.61
N SER A 80 -3.72 12.05 0.47
CA SER A 80 -4.20 12.54 -0.83
C SER A 80 -5.73 12.64 -0.87
N GLY A 81 -6.45 11.64 -0.34
CA GLY A 81 -7.91 11.67 -0.24
C GLY A 81 -8.43 12.81 0.64
N VAL A 82 -7.80 13.04 1.80
CA VAL A 82 -8.12 14.17 2.69
C VAL A 82 -7.85 15.50 2.01
N ALA A 83 -6.68 15.66 1.38
CA ALA A 83 -6.31 16.90 0.69
C ALA A 83 -7.27 17.21 -0.48
N TYR A 84 -7.69 16.20 -1.24
CA TYR A 84 -8.68 16.36 -2.31
C TYR A 84 -10.04 16.81 -1.77
N ALA A 85 -10.55 16.15 -0.71
CA ALA A 85 -11.82 16.53 -0.11
C ALA A 85 -11.82 17.97 0.44
N GLN A 86 -10.69 18.39 1.03
CA GLN A 86 -10.51 19.74 1.53
C GLN A 86 -10.47 20.78 0.40
N ALA A 87 -9.71 20.51 -0.67
CA ALA A 87 -9.63 21.38 -1.84
C ALA A 87 -10.99 21.53 -2.53
N GLU A 88 -11.77 20.44 -2.63
CA GLU A 88 -13.12 20.48 -3.20
C GLU A 88 -14.09 21.30 -2.34
N HIS A 89 -14.02 21.14 -1.02
CA HIS A 89 -14.83 21.92 -0.08
C HIS A 89 -14.50 23.43 -0.15
N GLU A 90 -13.21 23.79 -0.18
CA GLU A 90 -12.77 25.18 -0.32
C GLU A 90 -13.20 25.79 -1.65
N GLN A 91 -13.08 25.03 -2.74
CA GLN A 91 -13.49 25.50 -4.07
C GLN A 91 -15.01 25.68 -4.17
N ASN A 92 -15.80 24.74 -3.64
CA ASN A 92 -17.25 24.87 -3.58
C ASN A 92 -17.69 26.06 -2.70
N ALA A 93 -17.03 26.29 -1.56
CA ALA A 93 -17.29 27.44 -0.71
C ALA A 93 -16.94 28.76 -1.42
N ALA A 94 -15.83 28.81 -2.15
CA ALA A 94 -15.44 29.98 -2.94
C ALA A 94 -16.44 30.28 -4.06
N VAL A 95 -16.90 29.25 -4.78
CA VAL A 95 -17.92 29.40 -5.83
C VAL A 95 -19.26 29.85 -5.23
N SER A 96 -19.69 29.27 -4.11
CA SER A 96 -20.93 29.68 -3.42
C SER A 96 -20.88 31.14 -2.93
N ASN A 97 -19.73 31.59 -2.42
CA ASN A 97 -19.52 32.99 -2.04
C ASN A 97 -19.56 33.95 -3.24
N ILE A 98 -19.03 33.53 -4.40
CA ILE A 98 -19.11 34.31 -5.64
C ILE A 98 -20.55 34.36 -6.17
N SER A 99 -21.26 33.23 -6.18
CA SER A 99 -22.65 33.17 -6.63
C SER A 99 -23.57 34.04 -5.75
N SER A 100 -23.42 33.99 -4.43
CA SER A 100 -24.21 34.80 -3.50
C SER A 100 -23.91 36.30 -3.60
N THR A 101 -22.67 36.69 -3.92
CA THR A 101 -22.31 38.09 -4.16
C THR A 101 -22.80 38.60 -5.52
N LEU A 102 -22.89 37.74 -6.54
CA LEU A 102 -23.45 38.08 -7.85
C LEU A 102 -24.99 38.13 -7.85
N GLU A 103 -25.66 37.31 -7.05
CA GLU A 103 -27.13 37.34 -6.89
C GLU A 103 -27.62 38.49 -5.99
N GLY A 104 -26.74 39.07 -5.18
CA GLY A 104 -27.02 40.21 -4.31
C GLY A 104 -26.83 41.59 -4.93
N LEU A 105 -26.41 41.67 -6.20
CA LEU A 105 -26.27 42.89 -7.00
C LEU A 105 -27.39 43.01 -8.04
#